data_AF-A0AAD3VXM6-F1
#
_entry.id   AF-A0AAD3VXM6-F1
#
_cell.length_a   1.000
_cell.length_b   1.000
_cell.length_c   1.000
_cell.angle_alpha   90.00
_cell.angle_beta   90.00
_cell.angle_gamma   90.00
#
_symmetry.space_group_name_H-M   'P 1'
#
loop_
_entity.id
_entity.type
_entity.pdbx_description
1 polymer ?
#
loop_
_entity_poly.entity_id
_entity_poly.type
_entity_poly.pdbx_seq_one_letter_code
_entity_poly.pdbx_strand_id
1 'polypeptide(L)'
;EGYQGEYALQAFNPLVCRWLRKHNEDLVVGLLLDDIPYLRFRCFRNFKDNLFSAIASPGFVGYNYNTVTDEIARAYRANGVTVLGYGLLQEALNDSAYRQYVDNIIFDISHP
;
A
#
# COMPACT_ATOMS: atom_id res chain seq x y z
N GLU A 1 -3.76 10.54 25.46
CA GLU A 1 -2.41 9.97 25.30
C GLU A 1 -2.20 9.74 23.82
N GLY A 2 -1.20 10.40 23.23
CA GLY A 2 -0.94 10.34 21.80
C GLY A 2 -0.06 9.14 21.46
N TYR A 3 -0.37 8.48 20.35
CA TYR A 3 0.40 7.34 19.85
C TYR A 3 1.86 7.75 19.55
N GLN A 4 2.83 6.95 20.01
CA GLN A 4 4.27 7.30 19.97
C GLN A 4 5.03 6.72 18.76
N GLY A 5 4.36 6.07 17.81
CA GLY A 5 5.04 5.51 16.63
C GLY A 5 5.49 4.05 16.75
N GLU A 6 5.06 3.31 17.78
CA GLU A 6 5.51 1.92 18.01
C GLU A 6 4.93 0.88 17.02
N TYR A 7 3.74 1.13 16.44
CA TYR A 7 3.06 0.19 15.55
C TYR A 7 2.15 0.86 14.50
N ALA A 8 2.30 0.46 13.24
CA ALA A 8 1.34 0.82 12.21
C ALA A 8 0.26 -0.26 12.06
N LEU A 9 -0.98 0.13 11.76
CA LEU A 9 -2.03 -0.82 11.37
C LEU A 9 -2.26 -0.76 9.86
N GLN A 10 -2.63 -1.89 9.26
CA GLN A 10 -2.99 -1.96 7.85
C GLN A 10 -4.17 -2.90 7.63
N ALA A 11 -5.01 -2.60 6.64
CA ALA A 11 -6.14 -3.44 6.28
C ALA A 11 -6.44 -3.36 4.77
N PHE A 12 -7.08 -4.40 4.22
CA PHE A 12 -7.60 -4.39 2.85
C PHE A 12 -8.90 -3.58 2.71
N ASN A 13 -9.67 -3.44 3.80
CA ASN A 13 -10.96 -2.77 3.76
C ASN A 13 -10.81 -1.26 4.05
N PRO A 14 -11.13 -0.37 3.09
CA PRO A 14 -10.97 1.08 3.28
C PRO A 14 -11.85 1.65 4.39
N LEU A 15 -12.99 1.03 4.70
CA LEU A 15 -13.86 1.45 5.79
C LEU A 15 -13.24 1.18 7.16
N VAL A 16 -12.47 0.09 7.29
CA VAL A 16 -11.72 -0.21 8.52
C VAL A 16 -10.62 0.82 8.72
N CYS A 17 -9.86 1.15 7.67
CA CYS A 17 -8.81 2.17 7.74
C CYS A 17 -9.38 3.54 8.16
N ARG A 18 -10.52 3.92 7.56
CA ARG A 18 -11.24 5.16 7.91
C ARG A 18 -11.73 5.16 9.36
N TRP A 19 -12.29 4.04 9.82
CA TRP A 19 -12.75 3.90 11.18
C TRP A 19 -11.59 4.04 12.17
N LEU A 20 -10.46 3.38 11.92
CA LEU A 20 -9.28 3.44 12.78
C LEU A 20 -8.76 4.87 12.95
N ARG A 21 -8.57 5.61 11.85
CA ARG A 21 -8.14 7.01 11.93
C ARG A 21 -9.12 7.93 12.65
N LYS A 22 -10.43 7.69 12.48
CA LYS A 22 -11.45 8.51 13.17
C LYS A 22 -11.41 8.32 14.68
N HIS A 23 -10.99 7.14 15.15
CA HIS A 23 -10.93 6.84 16.58
C HIS A 23 -9.54 7.09 17.19
N ASN A 24 -8.50 7.16 16.38
CA ASN A 24 -7.16 7.51 16.79
C ASN A 24 -6.45 8.28 15.66
N GLU A 25 -6.44 9.61 15.76
CA GLU A 25 -5.88 10.48 14.71
C GLU A 25 -4.36 10.37 14.58
N ASP A 26 -3.67 10.03 15.68
CA ASP A 26 -2.21 9.89 15.70
C ASP A 26 -1.75 8.55 15.11
N LEU A 27 -2.65 7.57 15.01
CA LEU A 27 -2.31 6.22 14.54
C LEU A 27 -1.99 6.21 13.05
N VAL A 28 -0.82 5.68 12.70
CA VAL A 28 -0.44 5.46 11.31
C VAL A 28 -1.20 4.26 10.76
N VAL A 29 -2.10 4.52 9.80
CA VAL A 29 -2.95 3.50 9.17
C VAL A 29 -2.66 3.39 7.68
N GLY A 30 -2.41 2.18 7.23
CA GLY A 30 -2.19 1.84 5.82
C GLY A 30 -3.34 1.10 5.18
N LEU A 31 -3.42 1.21 3.86
CA LEU A 31 -4.38 0.49 3.02
C LEU A 31 -3.64 -0.53 2.16
N LEU A 32 -4.04 -1.80 2.26
CA LEU A 32 -3.57 -2.85 1.38
C LEU A 32 -4.40 -2.87 0.10
N LEU A 33 -3.74 -2.68 -1.03
CA LEU A 33 -4.33 -2.69 -2.36
C LEU A 33 -3.87 -3.95 -3.09
N ASP A 34 -4.82 -4.86 -3.28
CA ASP A 34 -4.59 -6.07 -4.06
C ASP A 34 -5.30 -6.01 -5.41
N ASP A 35 -4.65 -6.63 -6.38
CA ASP A 35 -5.22 -6.79 -7.70
C ASP A 35 -6.11 -8.03 -7.70
N ILE A 36 -7.41 -7.82 -7.94
CA ILE A 36 -8.36 -8.93 -8.02
C ILE A 36 -8.11 -9.59 -9.39
N PRO A 37 -7.65 -10.86 -9.46
CA PRO A 37 -7.12 -11.46 -10.70
C PRO A 37 -8.08 -11.43 -11.90
N TYR A 38 -9.39 -11.37 -11.62
CA TYR A 38 -10.47 -11.39 -12.61
C TYR A 38 -10.77 -10.01 -13.21
N LEU A 39 -10.21 -8.92 -12.67
CA LEU A 39 -10.42 -7.53 -13.11
C LEU A 39 -9.17 -6.94 -13.76
N ARG A 40 -8.70 -7.54 -14.87
CA ARG A 40 -7.50 -7.08 -15.60
C ARG A 40 -7.66 -5.74 -16.36
N PHE A 41 -8.75 -5.00 -16.15
CA PHE A 41 -8.94 -3.69 -16.75
C PHE A 41 -8.24 -2.62 -15.91
N ARG A 42 -7.03 -2.21 -16.33
CA ARG A 42 -6.18 -1.20 -15.66
C ARG A 42 -6.93 0.08 -15.27
N CYS A 43 -7.86 0.55 -16.10
CA CYS A 43 -8.68 1.73 -15.81
C CYS A 43 -9.63 1.52 -14.62
N PHE A 44 -10.28 0.36 -14.53
CA PHE A 44 -11.17 0.04 -13.40
C PHE A 44 -10.36 -0.14 -12.11
N ARG A 45 -9.20 -0.79 -12.18
CA ARG A 45 -8.29 -0.92 -11.05
C ARG A 45 -7.87 0.44 -10.51
N ASN A 46 -7.34 1.31 -11.37
CA ASN A 46 -6.91 2.65 -10.96
C ASN A 46 -8.07 3.46 -10.35
N PHE A 47 -9.28 3.35 -10.92
CA PHE A 47 -10.47 4.00 -10.37
C PHE A 47 -10.82 3.45 -8.98
N LYS A 48 -10.87 2.12 -8.82
CA LYS A 48 -11.12 1.43 -7.55
C LYS A 48 -10.09 1.83 -6.50
N ASP A 49 -8.81 1.80 -6.84
CA ASP A 49 -7.71 2.10 -5.93
C ASP A 49 -7.74 3.57 -5.51
N ASN A 50 -7.97 4.51 -6.44
CA ASN A 50 -8.14 5.92 -6.10
C ASN A 50 -9.36 6.16 -5.21
N LEU A 51 -10.49 5.51 -5.49
CA LEU A 51 -11.69 5.58 -4.65
C LEU A 51 -11.42 5.03 -3.25
N PHE A 52 -10.77 3.87 -3.16
CA PHE A 52 -10.44 3.22 -1.90
C PHE A 52 -9.43 4.03 -1.11
N SER A 53 -8.43 4.62 -1.76
CA SER A 53 -7.48 5.53 -1.13
C SER A 53 -8.12 6.86 -0.73
N ALA A 54 -9.13 7.35 -1.44
CA ALA A 54 -9.85 8.57 -1.05
C ALA A 54 -10.73 8.35 0.20
N ILE A 55 -11.49 7.25 0.26
CA ILE A 55 -12.20 6.81 1.48
C ILE A 55 -11.18 6.51 2.58
N ALA A 56 -10.13 5.83 2.13
CA ALA A 56 -8.88 5.44 2.72
C ALA A 56 -8.19 6.51 3.51
N SER A 57 -7.95 7.70 2.95
CA SER A 57 -6.92 8.67 3.35
C SER A 57 -5.75 8.06 4.15
N PRO A 58 -5.05 7.04 3.62
CA PRO A 58 -4.07 6.30 4.39
C PRO A 58 -2.74 7.06 4.50
N GLY A 59 -1.97 6.82 5.55
CA GLY A 59 -0.59 7.33 5.66
C GLY A 59 0.38 6.59 4.74
N PHE A 60 0.05 5.35 4.39
CA PHE A 60 0.80 4.53 3.44
C PHE A 60 -0.10 3.54 2.70
N VAL A 61 0.32 3.07 1.53
CA VAL A 61 -0.34 1.99 0.81
C VAL A 61 0.59 0.80 0.69
N GLY A 62 0.06 -0.41 0.90
CA GLY A 62 0.73 -1.64 0.49
C GLY A 62 0.23 -2.03 -0.89
N TYR A 63 1.13 -2.24 -1.84
CA TYR A 63 0.80 -2.56 -3.23
C TYR A 63 1.55 -3.82 -3.68
N ASN A 64 0.90 -4.67 -4.46
CA ASN A 64 1.54 -5.88 -4.99
C ASN A 64 2.64 -5.49 -5.98
N TYR A 65 3.88 -5.92 -5.71
CA TYR A 65 5.06 -5.62 -6.54
C TYR A 65 4.86 -5.98 -8.02
N ASN A 66 4.15 -7.08 -8.31
CA ASN A 66 3.97 -7.55 -9.67
C ASN A 66 3.03 -6.65 -10.51
N THR A 67 2.37 -5.69 -9.87
CA THR A 67 1.31 -4.87 -10.48
C THR A 67 1.52 -3.37 -10.33
N VAL A 68 2.40 -2.96 -9.41
CA VAL A 68 2.77 -1.56 -9.21
C VAL A 68 3.56 -1.04 -10.41
N THR A 69 3.30 0.19 -10.80
CA THR A 69 4.04 0.88 -11.86
C THR A 69 4.59 2.21 -11.34
N ASP A 70 5.58 2.76 -12.02
CA ASP A 70 6.18 4.06 -11.70
C ASP A 70 5.14 5.20 -11.70
N GLU A 71 4.16 5.14 -12.60
CA GLU A 71 3.02 6.08 -12.61
C GLU A 71 2.20 6.02 -11.32
N ILE A 72 1.87 4.81 -10.85
CA ILE A 72 1.08 4.60 -9.62
C ILE A 72 1.89 5.07 -8.41
N ALA A 73 3.16 4.68 -8.35
CA ALA A 73 4.06 5.08 -7.26
C ALA A 73 4.20 6.61 -7.19
N ARG A 74 4.42 7.28 -8.34
CA ARG A 74 4.47 8.74 -8.40
C ARG A 74 3.15 9.40 -7.98
N ALA A 75 2.00 8.86 -8.38
CA ALA A 75 0.71 9.41 -8.01
C ALA A 75 0.49 9.39 -6.48
N TYR A 76 0.81 8.29 -5.80
CA TYR A 76 0.71 8.22 -4.34
C TYR A 76 1.72 9.13 -3.64
N ARG A 77 2.98 9.10 -4.08
CA ARG A 77 4.05 9.95 -3.52
C ARG A 77 3.74 11.45 -3.66
N ALA A 78 3.17 11.87 -4.80
CA ALA A 78 2.76 13.26 -5.02
C ALA A 78 1.66 13.72 -4.05
N ASN A 79 0.91 12.79 -3.46
CA ASN A 79 -0.10 13.05 -2.43
C ASN A 79 0.44 12.81 -1.00
N GLY A 80 1.76 12.66 -0.82
CA GLY A 80 2.39 12.44 0.48
C GLY A 80 2.16 11.05 1.07
N VAL A 81 1.73 10.07 0.27
CA VAL A 81 1.47 8.70 0.71
C VAL A 81 2.69 7.82 0.44
N THR A 82 3.19 7.14 1.47
CA THR A 82 4.28 6.15 1.35
C THR A 82 3.80 4.89 0.64
N VAL A 83 4.61 4.31 -0.25
CA VAL A 83 4.31 3.11 -1.02
C VAL A 83 5.17 1.94 -0.54
N LEU A 84 4.54 0.93 0.03
CA LEU A 84 5.18 -0.32 0.45
C LEU A 84 4.87 -1.43 -0.56
N GLY A 85 5.89 -2.15 -1.03
CA GLY A 85 5.71 -3.29 -1.91
C GLY A 85 5.52 -4.59 -1.13
N TYR A 86 4.50 -5.39 -1.45
CA TYR A 86 4.39 -6.76 -0.95
C TYR A 86 4.38 -7.78 -2.10
N GLY A 87 4.61 -9.06 -1.79
CA GLY A 87 4.58 -10.15 -2.77
C GLY A 87 5.82 -10.20 -3.67
N LEU A 88 6.92 -9.58 -3.23
CA LEU A 88 8.22 -9.69 -3.89
C LEU A 88 8.85 -11.05 -3.53
N LEU A 89 9.20 -11.84 -4.53
CA LEU A 89 9.93 -13.10 -4.34
C LEU A 89 11.39 -12.83 -3.96
N GLN A 90 12.00 -13.73 -3.20
CA GLN A 90 13.36 -13.56 -2.72
C GLN A 90 14.37 -13.41 -3.87
N GLU A 91 14.18 -14.09 -5.00
CA GLU A 91 15.07 -13.95 -6.16
C GLU A 91 15.04 -12.53 -6.76
N ALA A 92 13.89 -11.86 -6.67
CA ALA A 92 13.71 -10.50 -7.16
C ALA A 92 14.34 -9.44 -6.24
N LEU A 93 14.81 -9.80 -5.04
CA LEU A 93 15.56 -8.90 -4.16
C LEU A 93 16.95 -8.55 -4.68
N ASN A 94 17.53 -9.45 -5.49
CA ASN A 94 18.81 -9.20 -6.14
C ASN A 94 18.68 -8.16 -7.27
N ASP A 95 17.46 -7.90 -7.73
CA ASP A 95 17.18 -6.88 -8.72
C ASP A 95 16.84 -5.54 -8.03
N SER A 96 17.79 -4.61 -8.00
CA SER A 96 17.57 -3.29 -7.41
C SER A 96 16.48 -2.44 -8.12
N ALA A 97 16.01 -2.87 -9.30
CA ALA A 97 14.95 -2.20 -10.04
C ALA A 97 13.65 -2.07 -9.22
N TYR A 98 13.36 -2.97 -8.26
CA TYR A 98 12.13 -2.83 -7.46
C TYR A 98 12.09 -1.53 -6.65
N ARG A 99 13.26 -1.01 -6.24
CA ARG A 99 13.38 0.19 -5.40
C ARG A 99 12.88 1.45 -6.09
N GLN A 100 12.75 1.44 -7.41
CA GLN A 100 12.19 2.57 -8.14
C GLN A 100 10.67 2.71 -7.90
N TYR A 101 9.98 1.59 -7.66
CA TYR A 101 8.52 1.54 -7.59
C TYR A 101 7.97 1.67 -6.16
N VAL A 102 8.78 1.35 -5.14
CA VAL A 102 8.33 1.31 -3.74
C VAL A 102 9.36 1.95 -2.82
N ASP A 103 8.90 2.52 -1.71
CA ASP A 103 9.75 3.15 -0.70
C ASP A 103 10.34 2.12 0.28
N ASN A 104 9.63 1.00 0.49
CA ASN A 104 10.12 -0.14 1.27
C ASN A 104 9.37 -1.44 0.89
N ILE A 105 9.79 -2.59 1.42
CA ILE A 105 9.22 -3.91 1.14
C ILE A 105 8.62 -4.53 2.41
N ILE A 106 7.44 -5.14 2.25
CA ILE A 106 6.84 -6.08 3.19
C ILE A 106 7.29 -7.48 2.76
N PHE A 107 8.17 -8.08 3.55
CA PHE A 107 8.70 -9.42 3.30
C PHE A 107 7.72 -10.48 3.80
N ASP A 108 7.60 -11.56 3.04
CA ASP A 108 7.03 -12.80 3.52
C ASP A 108 8.16 -13.69 4.02
N ILE A 109 8.06 -14.17 5.27
CA ILE A 109 9.06 -15.02 5.92
C ILE A 109 8.91 -16.49 5.44
N SER A 110 7.87 -16.79 4.66
CA SER A 110 7.48 -18.16 4.29
C SER A 110 8.43 -18.90 3.34
N HIS A 111 9.50 -18.29 2.84
CA HIS A 111 10.43 -18.92 1.89
C HIS A 111 11.88 -18.72 2.36
N PRO A 112 12.51 -19.76 2.95
CA PRO A 112 13.96 -19.78 3.21
C PRO A 112 14.78 -19.88 1.93
#